data_AF-A0A924JZ67-F1
#
_entry.id   AF-A0A924JZ67-F1
#
_cell.length_a   1.000
_cell.length_b   1.000
_cell.length_c   1.000
_cell.angle_alpha   90.00
_cell.angle_beta   90.00
_cell.angle_gamma   90.00
#
_symmetry.space_group_name_H-M   'P 1'
#
loop_
_entity.id
_entity.type
_entity.pdbx_description
1 polymer ?
#
loop_
_entity_poly.entity_id
_entity_poly.type
_entity_poly.pdbx_seq_one_letter_code
_entity_poly.pdbx_strand_id
1 'polypeptide(L)' 'MQILHRVLRVTDIDASLAFSGAIGYRVVSRVLRAAIGDLTLLNLPDDEFVAMAGRVTPTGSPDPRRRG' A
#
# COMPACT_ATOMS: atom_id res chain seq x y z
N MET A 1 -4.98 19.78 14.91
CA MET A 1 -4.21 18.67 14.29
C MET A 1 -5.01 18.16 13.10
N GLN A 2 -4.44 18.12 11.89
CA GLN A 2 -5.04 17.46 10.73
C GLN A 2 -4.22 16.19 10.48
N ILE A 3 -4.85 15.01 10.58
CA ILE A 3 -4.19 13.74 10.29
C ILE A 3 -4.31 13.53 8.78
N LEU A 4 -3.18 13.54 8.07
CA LEU A 4 -3.16 13.34 6.62
C LEU A 4 -3.14 11.84 6.30
N HIS A 5 -4.32 11.28 6.06
CA HIS A 5 -4.45 9.94 5.52
C HIS A 5 -4.37 9.99 3.97
N ARG A 6 -3.16 9.86 3.38
CA ARG A 6 -2.94 9.82 1.91
C ARG A 6 -2.79 8.41 1.29
N VAL A 7 -3.78 7.94 0.50
CA VAL A 7 -3.74 6.60 -0.16
C VAL A 7 -2.90 6.66 -1.41
N LEU A 8 -1.86 5.83 -1.47
CA LEU A 8 -0.97 5.71 -2.63
C LEU A 8 -1.18 4.35 -3.28
N ARG A 9 -1.40 4.33 -4.59
CA ARG A 9 -1.38 3.09 -5.37
C ARG A 9 0.04 2.88 -5.88
N VAL A 10 0.60 1.72 -5.60
CA VAL A 10 1.93 1.32 -6.07
C VAL A 10 1.81 0.18 -7.07
N THR A 11 2.86 -0.03 -7.85
CA THR A 11 2.97 -1.16 -8.79
C THR A 11 3.70 -2.33 -8.16
N ASP A 12 4.70 -2.04 -7.32
CA ASP A 12 5.51 -2.99 -6.58
C ASP A 12 5.50 -2.59 -5.09
N ILE A 13 4.88 -3.43 -4.25
CA ILE A 13 4.76 -3.14 -2.82
C ILE A 13 6.07 -3.36 -2.09
N ASP A 14 6.87 -4.36 -2.46
CA ASP A 14 8.08 -4.71 -1.73
C ASP A 14 9.16 -3.65 -1.95
N ALA A 15 9.32 -3.19 -3.19
CA ALA A 15 10.21 -2.07 -3.51
C ALA A 15 9.78 -0.77 -2.80
N SER A 16 8.47 -0.51 -2.74
CA SER A 16 7.93 0.68 -2.05
C SER A 16 8.18 0.61 -0.55
N LEU A 17 7.98 -0.55 0.08
CA LEU A 17 8.23 -0.75 1.51
C LEU A 17 9.71 -0.64 1.86
N ALA A 18 10.60 -1.18 1.01
CA ALA A 18 12.04 -1.05 1.19
C ALA A 18 12.47 0.43 1.15
N PHE A 19 11.96 1.19 0.19
CA PHE A 19 12.21 2.63 0.11
C PHE A 19 11.68 3.38 1.35
N SER A 20 10.42 3.15 1.71
CA SER A 20 9.79 3.78 2.88
C SER A 20 10.55 3.45 4.16
N GLY A 21 11.00 2.20 4.33
CA GLY A 21 11.85 1.80 5.47
C GLY A 21 13.18 2.54 5.50
N ALA A 22 13.83 2.73 4.34
CA ALA A 22 15.10 3.45 4.24
C ALA A 22 14.98 4.93 4.66
N ILE A 23 13.82 5.56 4.45
CA ILE A 23 13.55 6.94 4.87
C ILE A 23 12.89 7.02 6.27
N GLY A 24 12.85 5.92 7.03
CA GLY A 24 12.45 5.89 8.43
C GLY A 24 10.99 5.53 8.71
N TYR A 25 10.19 5.22 7.67
CA TYR A 25 8.82 4.78 7.88
C TYR A 25 8.80 3.34 8.39
N ARG A 26 7.82 3.01 9.22
CA ARG A 26 7.66 1.67 9.79
C ARG A 26 6.30 1.09 9.42
N VAL A 27 6.26 -0.21 9.09
CA VAL A 27 5.01 -0.93 8.93
C VAL A 27 4.34 -1.09 10.29
N VAL A 28 3.10 -0.62 10.40
CA VAL A 28 2.27 -0.77 11.60
C VAL A 28 1.30 -1.93 11.45
N SER A 29 0.71 -2.10 10.26
CA SER A 29 -0.27 -3.16 10.03
C SER A 29 -0.42 -3.50 8.55
N ARG A 30 -0.93 -4.69 8.27
CA ARG A 30 -1.36 -5.12 6.93
C ARG A 30 -2.84 -5.51 7.01
N VAL A 31 -3.65 -4.84 6.21
CA VAL A 31 -5.08 -5.13 6.04
C VAL A 31 -5.25 -5.80 4.69
N LEU A 32 -5.46 -7.11 4.72
CA LEU A 32 -5.72 -7.90 3.52
C LEU A 32 -7.21 -7.83 3.17
N ARG A 33 -7.53 -7.85 1.88
CA ARG A 33 -8.91 -7.89 1.36
C ARG A 33 -9.80 -6.74 1.82
N ALA A 34 -9.27 -5.53 1.97
CA ALA A 34 -10.14 -4.37 2.10
C ALA A 34 -10.94 -4.17 0.80
N ALA A 35 -12.04 -3.42 0.87
CA ALA A 35 -12.88 -3.13 -0.30
C ALA A 35 -12.11 -2.47 -1.47
N ILE A 36 -10.92 -1.91 -1.20
CA ILE A 36 -10.02 -1.27 -2.17
C ILE A 36 -8.78 -2.10 -2.52
N GLY A 37 -8.69 -3.35 -2.05
CA GLY A 37 -7.53 -4.24 -2.18
C GLY A 37 -6.71 -4.35 -0.90
N ASP A 38 -5.52 -4.95 -1.01
CA ASP A 38 -4.61 -5.07 0.14
C ASP A 38 -3.98 -3.72 0.47
N LEU A 39 -3.83 -3.47 1.77
CA LEU A 39 -3.31 -2.22 2.33
C LEU A 39 -2.22 -2.54 3.36
N THR A 40 -1.07 -1.85 3.27
CA THR A 40 -0.02 -1.91 4.30
C THR A 40 0.15 -0.57 5.01
N LEU A 41 -0.41 -0.40 6.20
CA LEU A 41 -0.32 0.85 6.95
C LEU A 41 1.12 1.11 7.43
N LEU A 42 1.69 2.25 7.04
CA LEU A 42 2.99 2.74 7.49
C LEU A 42 2.85 3.85 8.54
N ASN A 43 3.89 4.14 9.31
CA ASN A 43 3.96 5.29 10.20
C ASN A 43 5.23 6.08 9.96
N LEU A 44 5.14 7.40 10.07
CA LEU A 44 6.32 8.26 10.05
C LEU A 44 7.08 8.14 11.39
N PRO A 45 8.40 8.35 11.36
CA PRO A 45 9.13 8.62 12.59
C PRO A 45 8.56 9.89 13.22
N ASP A 46 8.33 9.84 14.54
CA ASP A 46 7.80 10.94 15.36
C ASP A 46 6.33 11.34 15.09
N ASP A 47 5.58 10.57 14.29
CA ASP A 47 4.13 10.74 14.14
C ASP A 47 3.37 9.74 15.02
N GLU A 48 2.43 10.27 15.80
CA GLU A 48 1.52 9.48 16.65
C GLU A 48 0.44 8.78 15.79
N PHE A 49 0.27 9.22 14.54
CA PHE A 49 -0.78 8.81 13.63
C PHE A 49 -0.25 8.13 12.37
N VAL A 50 -0.75 6.91 12.15
CA VAL A 50 -0.37 5.98 11.08
C VAL A 50 -0.63 6.57 9.68
N ALA A 51 0.43 6.70 8.87
CA ALA A 51 0.42 7.11 7.47
C ALA A 51 0.59 5.96 6.44
N MET A 52 -0.53 5.36 6.03
CA MET A 52 -0.83 4.76 4.71
C MET A 52 -0.03 3.62 4.04
N ALA A 53 -0.59 3.10 2.93
CA ALA A 53 -0.69 1.74 2.45
C ALA A 53 -0.88 1.65 0.94
N GLY A 54 -0.04 0.82 0.32
CA GLY A 54 0.01 0.56 -1.11
C GLY A 54 -0.75 -0.67 -1.58
N ARG A 55 -1.42 -0.54 -2.73
CA ARG A 55 -2.05 -1.63 -3.50
C ARG A 55 -1.00 -2.43 -4.27
N VAL A 56 -1.11 -3.76 -4.29
CA VAL A 56 -0.53 -4.60 -5.35
C VAL A 56 -1.58 -4.81 -6.44
N THR A 57 -1.21 -4.58 -7.70
CA THR A 57 -2.06 -5.01 -8.83
C THR A 57 -1.54 -6.36 -9.29
N PRO A 58 -2.34 -7.44 -9.32
CA PRO A 58 -1.90 -8.68 -9.95
C PRO A 58 -1.60 -8.40 -11.43
N THR A 59 -0.39 -8.71 -11.88
CA THR A 59 -0.04 -8.69 -13.31
C THR A 59 -0.80 -9.83 -13.98
N GLY A 60 -1.97 -9.51 -14.55
CA GLY A 60 -2.81 -10.47 -15.26
C GLY A 60 -4.16 -9.87 -15.59
N SER A 61 -4.27 -9.15 -16.69
CA SER A 61 -5.57 -8.81 -17.29
C SER A 61 -6.15 -10.09 -17.89
N PRO A 62 -7.40 -10.49 -17.56
CA PRO A 62 -8.08 -11.49 -18.37
C PRO A 62 -8.42 -10.85 -19.72
N ASP A 63 -7.84 -11.37 -20.79
CA ASP A 63 -8.24 -11.04 -22.16
C ASP A 63 -9.69 -11.50 -22.38
N PRO A 64 -10.66 -10.59 -22.63
CA PRO A 64 -12.05 -10.96 -22.85
C PRO A 64 -12.28 -11.69 -24.19
N ARG A 65 -11.27 -11.89 -25.03
CA ARG A 65 -11.39 -12.59 -26.33
C ARG A 65 -11.17 -14.10 -26.27
N ARG A 66 -10.90 -14.67 -25.09
CA ARG A 66 -10.68 -16.11 -24.91
C ARG A 66 -11.91 -16.83 -24.33
N ARG A 67 -13.07 -16.67 -24.96
CA ARG A 67 -14.17 -17.65 -24.88
C ARG A 67 -14.28 -18.32 -26.23
N GLY A 68 -13.70 -19.51 -26.31
CA GLY A 68 -14.12 -20.51 -27.31
C GLY A 68 -15.45 -21.11 -26.92
#